data_AF-A0A8T5AYD4-F1
#
_entry.id   AF-A0A8T5AYD4-F1
#
_cell.length_a   1.000
_cell.length_b   1.000
_cell.length_c   1.000
_cell.angle_alpha   90.00
_cell.angle_beta   90.00
_cell.angle_gamma   90.00
#
_symmetry.space_group_name_H-M   'P 1'
#
loop_
_entity.id
_entity.type
_entity.pdbx_description
1 polymer ?
#
loop_
_entity_poly.entity_id
_entity_poly.type
_entity_poly.pdbx_seq_one_letter_code
_entity_poly.pdbx_strand_id
1 'polypeptide(L)'
;MSAINFRNRFLSLLIKEFESYIPQFKPYTLDYQMVVYASKDLETWLKVKLDTDDSRIVYRKLEEYLKSKPADLKTSINFWAGMWLKKWRERVRVLSTKFELPPDYVENIRRARRIFQDMDYKSELKSIAVRKLVNQNEVCMIEFIAENLIVEEIAKRIQKTSKDTKLIVLDPLSMYNAISARIARLPKERGPLVYLNIKPSVFQ
;
A
#
# COMPACT_ATOMS: atom_id res chain seq x y z
N MET A 1 -10.15 12.88 -23.96
CA MET A 1 -10.46 11.64 -23.22
C MET A 1 -10.60 11.98 -21.74
N SER A 2 -11.61 11.47 -21.04
CA SER A 2 -11.76 11.71 -19.59
C SER A 2 -10.81 10.82 -18.78
N ALA A 3 -10.36 11.29 -17.61
CA ALA A 3 -9.48 10.52 -16.70
C ALA A 3 -10.06 9.14 -16.31
N ILE A 4 -11.40 9.04 -16.25
CA ILE A 4 -12.14 7.81 -15.99
C ILE A 4 -11.88 6.75 -17.06
N ASN A 5 -11.82 7.16 -18.33
CA ASN A 5 -11.59 6.23 -19.44
C ASN A 5 -10.18 5.65 -19.41
N PHE A 6 -9.20 6.45 -18.98
CA PHE A 6 -7.82 5.99 -18.86
C PHE A 6 -7.60 5.03 -17.70
N ARG A 7 -8.21 5.30 -16.53
CA ARG A 7 -8.18 4.38 -15.37
C ARG A 7 -8.74 3.01 -15.72
N ASN A 8 -9.85 2.94 -16.47
CA ASN A 8 -10.43 1.68 -16.91
C ASN A 8 -9.49 0.91 -17.85
N ARG A 9 -8.86 1.62 -18.79
CA ARG A 9 -7.87 1.03 -19.71
C ARG A 9 -6.64 0.51 -18.96
N PHE A 10 -6.25 1.17 -17.88
CA PHE A 10 -5.16 0.76 -17.01
C PHE A 10 -5.47 -0.53 -16.23
N LEU A 11 -6.67 -0.62 -15.67
CA LEU A 11 -7.17 -1.85 -15.06
C LEU A 11 -7.17 -3.01 -16.07
N SER A 12 -7.63 -2.77 -17.30
CA SER A 12 -7.61 -3.80 -18.36
C SER A 12 -6.21 -4.26 -18.73
N LEU A 13 -5.20 -3.38 -18.69
CA LEU A 13 -3.81 -3.77 -18.91
C LEU A 13 -3.33 -4.69 -17.78
N LEU A 14 -3.53 -4.30 -16.52
CA LEU A 14 -3.15 -5.12 -15.37
C LEU A 14 -3.86 -6.48 -15.35
N ILE A 15 -5.14 -6.54 -15.72
CA ILE A 15 -5.89 -7.80 -15.86
C ILE A 15 -5.18 -8.75 -16.84
N LYS A 16 -4.85 -8.25 -18.04
CA LYS A 16 -4.16 -9.06 -19.07
C LYS A 16 -2.81 -9.57 -18.58
N GLU A 17 -2.06 -8.73 -17.87
CA GLU A 17 -0.78 -9.16 -17.31
C GLU A 17 -0.99 -10.22 -16.21
N PHE A 18 -1.98 -10.06 -15.33
CA PHE A 18 -2.27 -11.06 -14.29
C PHE A 18 -2.78 -12.39 -14.86
N GLU A 19 -3.57 -12.38 -15.93
CA GLU A 19 -3.95 -13.60 -16.67
C GLU A 19 -2.72 -14.38 -17.17
N SER A 20 -1.62 -13.68 -17.53
CA SER A 20 -0.38 -14.33 -17.94
C SER A 20 0.40 -14.97 -16.78
N TYR A 21 0.25 -14.45 -15.56
CA TYR A 21 0.97 -14.92 -14.37
C TYR A 21 0.18 -15.94 -13.54
N ILE A 22 -1.16 -15.93 -13.62
CA ILE A 22 -2.05 -16.70 -12.76
C ILE A 22 -3.07 -17.42 -13.65
N PRO A 23 -2.83 -18.70 -14.00
CA PRO A 23 -3.68 -19.44 -14.94
C PRO A 23 -5.15 -19.57 -14.53
N GLN A 24 -5.44 -19.50 -13.23
CA GLN A 24 -6.80 -19.61 -12.66
C GLN A 24 -7.43 -18.27 -12.27
N PHE A 25 -6.83 -17.16 -12.67
CA PHE A 25 -7.30 -15.81 -12.34
C PHE A 25 -8.66 -15.53 -12.98
N LYS A 26 -9.61 -15.08 -12.17
CA LYS A 26 -10.97 -14.76 -12.60
C LYS A 26 -11.28 -13.27 -12.36
N PRO A 27 -11.02 -12.38 -13.33
CA PRO A 27 -11.07 -10.92 -13.15
C PRO A 27 -12.44 -10.35 -12.80
N TYR A 28 -13.52 -11.14 -12.92
CA TYR A 28 -14.89 -10.74 -12.55
C TYR A 28 -15.40 -11.42 -11.27
N THR A 29 -14.47 -11.84 -10.41
CA THR A 29 -14.76 -12.45 -9.09
C THR A 29 -13.99 -11.71 -8.00
N LEU A 30 -13.80 -12.32 -6.83
CA LEU A 30 -13.00 -11.74 -5.74
C LEU A 30 -11.58 -11.36 -6.17
N ASP A 31 -11.03 -12.02 -7.19
CA ASP A 31 -9.72 -11.69 -7.77
C ASP A 31 -9.65 -10.26 -8.34
N TYR A 32 -10.80 -9.65 -8.68
CA TYR A 32 -10.85 -8.24 -9.11
C TYR A 32 -10.30 -7.30 -8.04
N GLN A 33 -10.48 -7.62 -6.75
CA GLN A 33 -9.94 -6.80 -5.67
C GLN A 33 -8.41 -6.70 -5.75
N MET A 34 -7.73 -7.78 -6.16
CA MET A 34 -6.28 -7.77 -6.38
C MET A 34 -5.87 -6.75 -7.45
N VAL A 35 -6.64 -6.66 -8.54
CA VAL A 35 -6.42 -5.66 -9.60
C VAL A 35 -6.59 -4.25 -9.08
N VAL A 36 -7.61 -4.02 -8.23
CA VAL A 36 -7.85 -2.70 -7.64
C VAL A 36 -6.68 -2.30 -6.73
N TYR A 37 -6.18 -3.21 -5.90
CA TYR A 37 -4.99 -2.95 -5.07
C TYR A 37 -3.76 -2.66 -5.94
N ALA A 38 -3.48 -3.51 -6.93
CA ALA A 38 -2.35 -3.33 -7.84
C ALA A 38 -2.42 -2.01 -8.61
N SER A 39 -3.60 -1.63 -9.11
CA SER A 39 -3.78 -0.36 -9.81
C SER A 39 -3.50 0.84 -8.90
N LYS A 40 -3.92 0.79 -7.64
CA LYS A 40 -3.67 1.87 -6.68
C LYS A 40 -2.18 1.94 -6.31
N ASP A 41 -1.55 0.79 -6.09
CA ASP A 41 -0.12 0.71 -5.79
C ASP A 41 0.74 1.19 -6.95
N LEU A 42 0.39 0.83 -8.18
CA LEU A 42 1.10 1.29 -9.37
C LEU A 42 0.98 2.81 -9.54
N GLU A 43 -0.21 3.37 -9.35
CA GLU A 43 -0.40 4.82 -9.36
C GLU A 43 0.45 5.50 -8.29
N THR A 44 0.46 4.97 -7.07
CA THR A 44 1.28 5.48 -5.95
C THR A 44 2.77 5.41 -6.28
N TRP A 45 3.21 4.29 -6.83
CA TRP A 45 4.59 4.08 -7.25
C TRP A 45 5.00 5.07 -8.35
N LEU A 46 4.15 5.26 -9.37
CA LEU A 46 4.38 6.21 -10.44
C LEU A 46 4.41 7.66 -9.95
N LYS A 47 3.52 8.04 -9.02
CA LYS A 47 3.56 9.35 -8.35
C LYS A 47 4.92 9.64 -7.73
N VAL A 48 5.45 8.68 -6.98
CA VAL A 48 6.79 8.80 -6.39
C VAL A 48 7.88 8.85 -7.46
N LYS A 49 7.84 8.00 -8.49
CA LYS A 49 8.87 7.98 -9.55
C LYS A 49 8.84 9.19 -10.47
N LEU A 50 7.70 9.84 -10.60
CA LEU A 50 7.52 11.07 -11.37
C LEU A 50 7.63 12.34 -10.52
N ASP A 51 7.90 12.18 -9.21
CA ASP A 51 7.92 13.23 -8.21
C ASP A 51 6.70 14.16 -8.27
N THR A 52 5.51 13.56 -8.21
CA THR A 52 4.24 14.27 -8.26
C THR A 52 3.20 13.61 -7.37
N ASP A 53 2.32 14.42 -6.78
CA ASP A 53 1.16 13.92 -6.04
C ASP A 53 -0.12 13.93 -6.90
N ASP A 54 -0.07 14.44 -8.14
CA ASP A 54 -1.22 14.59 -9.03
C ASP A 54 -1.40 13.38 -9.97
N SER A 55 -2.48 12.61 -9.75
CA SER A 55 -2.85 11.47 -10.59
C SER A 55 -3.04 11.84 -12.07
N ARG A 56 -3.44 13.08 -12.37
CA ARG A 56 -3.64 13.55 -13.76
C ARG A 56 -2.33 13.59 -14.52
N ILE A 57 -1.21 13.87 -13.85
CA ILE A 57 0.12 13.86 -14.47
C ILE A 57 0.53 12.42 -14.79
N VAL A 58 0.28 11.49 -13.85
CA VAL A 58 0.53 10.06 -14.06
C VAL A 58 -0.23 9.54 -15.29
N TYR A 59 -1.55 9.76 -15.34
CA TYR A 59 -2.37 9.28 -16.44
C TYR A 59 -2.02 9.92 -17.78
N ARG A 60 -1.67 11.21 -17.80
CA ARG A 60 -1.22 11.89 -19.02
C ARG A 60 0.07 11.28 -19.56
N LYS A 61 1.08 11.05 -18.70
CA LYS A 61 2.33 10.41 -19.11
C LYS A 61 2.10 8.99 -19.63
N LEU A 62 1.26 8.21 -18.94
CA LEU A 62 0.91 6.87 -19.40
C LEU A 62 0.19 6.91 -20.76
N GLU A 63 -0.68 7.89 -21.00
CA GLU A 63 -1.34 8.08 -22.30
C GLU A 63 -0.35 8.43 -23.41
N GLU A 64 0.61 9.32 -23.12
CA GLU A 64 1.70 9.67 -24.03
C GLU A 64 2.55 8.44 -24.38
N TYR A 65 2.93 7.62 -23.40
CA TYR A 65 3.65 6.36 -23.63
C TYR A 65 2.83 5.35 -24.42
N LEU A 66 1.53 5.25 -24.16
CA LEU A 66 0.66 4.34 -24.89
C LEU A 66 0.55 4.72 -26.37
N LYS A 67 0.59 6.02 -26.70
CA LYS A 67 0.57 6.51 -28.08
C LYS A 67 1.92 6.39 -28.77
N SER A 68 3.01 6.73 -28.07
CA SER A 68 4.35 6.82 -28.65
C SER A 68 5.10 5.48 -28.67
N LYS A 69 4.98 4.69 -27.60
CA LYS A 69 5.75 3.46 -27.36
C LYS A 69 4.91 2.39 -26.65
N PRO A 70 3.82 1.90 -27.27
CA PRO A 70 2.89 0.95 -26.63
C PRO A 70 3.55 -0.37 -26.22
N ALA A 71 4.52 -0.87 -26.99
CA ALA A 71 5.24 -2.11 -26.67
C ALA A 71 6.10 -1.96 -25.41
N ASP A 72 6.87 -0.87 -25.30
CA ASP A 72 7.72 -0.60 -24.14
C ASP A 72 6.89 -0.40 -22.87
N LEU A 73 5.75 0.31 -22.99
CA LEU A 73 4.82 0.46 -21.88
C LEU A 73 4.29 -0.90 -21.42
N LYS A 74 3.87 -1.75 -22.36
CA LYS A 74 3.40 -3.11 -22.04
C LYS A 74 4.47 -3.91 -21.30
N THR A 75 5.71 -3.93 -21.81
CA THR A 75 6.83 -4.62 -21.17
C THR A 75 7.10 -4.08 -19.76
N SER A 76 7.04 -2.77 -19.57
CA SER A 76 7.26 -2.12 -18.27
C SER A 76 6.18 -2.49 -17.26
N ILE A 77 4.90 -2.50 -17.69
CA ILE A 77 3.76 -2.87 -16.85
C ILE A 77 3.82 -4.37 -16.52
N ASN A 78 4.17 -5.23 -17.47
CA ASN A 78 4.36 -6.66 -17.23
C ASN A 78 5.44 -6.92 -16.18
N PHE A 79 6.60 -6.27 -16.31
CA PHE A 79 7.69 -6.39 -15.35
C PHE A 79 7.28 -5.91 -13.95
N TRP A 80 6.64 -4.74 -13.87
CA TRP A 80 6.14 -4.21 -12.60
C TRP A 80 5.09 -5.14 -11.98
N ALA A 81 4.15 -5.68 -12.78
CA ALA A 81 3.13 -6.62 -12.31
C ALA A 81 3.76 -7.89 -11.72
N GLY A 82 4.81 -8.42 -12.36
CA GLY A 82 5.57 -9.55 -11.83
C GLY A 82 6.23 -9.26 -10.48
N MET A 83 6.85 -8.08 -10.33
CA MET A 83 7.41 -7.61 -9.05
C MET A 83 6.32 -7.45 -7.98
N TRP A 84 5.20 -6.83 -8.36
CA TRP A 84 4.07 -6.62 -7.47
C TRP A 84 3.48 -7.93 -6.97
N LEU A 85 3.26 -8.91 -7.86
CA LEU A 85 2.75 -10.23 -7.49
C LEU A 85 3.70 -10.99 -6.56
N LYS A 86 5.01 -10.87 -6.79
CA LYS A 86 6.00 -11.44 -5.87
C LYS A 86 5.86 -10.83 -4.47
N LYS A 87 5.77 -9.49 -4.38
CA LYS A 87 5.57 -8.80 -3.10
C LYS A 87 4.21 -9.06 -2.47
N TRP A 88 3.15 -9.18 -3.26
CA TRP A 88 1.82 -9.55 -2.78
C TRP A 88 1.85 -10.89 -2.04
N ARG A 89 2.49 -11.91 -2.63
CA ARG A 89 2.66 -13.23 -1.99
C ARG A 89 3.52 -13.18 -0.71
N GLU A 90 4.51 -12.29 -0.67
CA GLU A 90 5.35 -12.09 0.52
C GLU A 90 4.61 -11.35 1.65
N ARG A 91 3.83 -10.32 1.30
CA ARG A 91 3.33 -9.31 2.25
C ARG A 91 1.88 -9.47 2.63
N VAL A 92 1.05 -10.11 1.80
CA VAL A 92 -0.39 -10.19 2.00
C VAL A 92 -0.83 -11.60 2.34
N ARG A 93 -1.51 -11.75 3.47
CA ARG A 93 -2.23 -12.97 3.83
C ARG A 93 -3.72 -12.68 3.80
N VAL A 94 -4.42 -13.36 2.90
CA VAL A 94 -5.89 -13.34 2.86
C VAL A 94 -6.39 -14.26 3.97
N LEU A 95 -7.23 -13.72 4.83
CA LEU A 95 -7.85 -14.46 5.93
C LEU A 95 -9.25 -14.91 5.51
N SER A 96 -9.51 -16.22 5.59
CA SER A 96 -10.83 -16.81 5.37
C SER A 96 -11.73 -16.70 6.60
N THR A 97 -11.14 -16.58 7.79
CA THR A 97 -11.83 -16.38 9.06
C THR A 97 -11.23 -15.19 9.79
N LYS A 98 -12.06 -14.48 10.56
CA LYS A 98 -11.62 -13.31 11.32
C LYS A 98 -10.59 -13.75 12.36
N PHE A 99 -9.35 -13.25 12.25
CA PHE A 99 -8.33 -13.48 13.26
C PHE A 99 -8.70 -12.73 14.55
N GLU A 100 -8.81 -13.45 15.66
CA GLU A 100 -9.10 -12.86 16.97
C GLU A 100 -7.81 -12.38 17.63
N LEU A 101 -7.66 -11.06 17.69
CA LEU A 101 -6.60 -10.40 18.44
C LEU A 101 -7.04 -10.18 19.90
N PRO A 102 -6.11 -10.19 20.86
CA PRO A 102 -6.42 -9.84 22.25
C PRO A 102 -7.17 -8.50 22.34
N PRO A 103 -8.23 -8.38 23.15
CA PRO A 103 -9.03 -7.15 23.23
C PRO A 103 -8.20 -5.89 23.52
N ASP A 104 -7.23 -5.99 24.43
CA ASP A 104 -6.33 -4.89 24.79
C ASP A 104 -5.44 -4.44 23.64
N TYR A 105 -5.03 -5.37 22.78
CA TYR A 105 -4.27 -5.05 21.57
C TYR A 105 -5.14 -4.30 20.58
N VAL A 106 -6.37 -4.77 20.37
CA VAL A 106 -7.35 -4.12 19.47
C VAL A 106 -7.65 -2.71 19.94
N GLU A 107 -7.86 -2.50 21.24
CA GLU A 107 -8.18 -1.17 21.77
C GLU A 107 -6.98 -0.22 21.68
N ASN A 108 -5.76 -0.70 21.93
CA ASN A 108 -4.55 0.09 21.71
C ASN A 108 -4.39 0.54 20.25
N ILE A 109 -4.62 -0.36 19.29
CA ILE A 109 -4.57 -0.02 17.86
C ILE A 109 -5.66 0.98 17.50
N ARG A 110 -6.89 0.84 18.03
CA ARG A 110 -7.97 1.81 17.81
C ARG A 110 -7.61 3.19 18.35
N ARG A 111 -7.06 3.27 19.56
CA ARG A 111 -6.60 4.53 20.16
C ARG A 111 -5.49 5.16 19.33
N ALA A 112 -4.51 4.36 18.89
CA ALA A 112 -3.43 4.82 18.03
C ALA A 112 -3.93 5.38 16.69
N ARG A 113 -4.95 4.74 16.08
CA ARG A 113 -5.59 5.24 14.87
C ARG A 113 -6.29 6.58 15.07
N ARG A 114 -7.01 6.76 16.19
CA ARG A 114 -7.65 8.05 16.52
C ARG A 114 -6.59 9.16 16.62
N ILE A 115 -5.55 8.91 17.41
CA ILE A 115 -4.41 9.84 17.55
C ILE A 115 -3.80 10.16 16.18
N PHE A 116 -3.53 9.15 15.35
CA PHE A 116 -3.00 9.37 14.00
C PHE A 116 -3.90 10.26 13.14
N GLN A 117 -5.23 10.13 13.25
CA GLN A 117 -6.15 10.98 12.51
C GLN A 117 -6.16 12.43 12.99
N ASP A 118 -5.84 12.68 14.25
CA ASP A 118 -5.82 14.00 14.87
C ASP A 118 -4.45 14.70 14.76
N MET A 119 -3.43 14.03 14.19
CA MET A 119 -2.10 14.62 14.01
C MET A 119 -2.06 15.62 12.85
N ASP A 120 -1.63 16.85 13.13
CA ASP A 120 -1.49 17.93 12.14
C ASP A 120 -0.59 17.55 10.95
N TYR A 121 0.47 16.77 11.21
CA TYR A 121 1.47 16.38 10.23
C TYR A 121 1.25 14.96 9.66
N LYS A 122 0.07 14.36 9.84
CA LYS A 122 -0.22 12.97 9.40
C LYS A 122 0.01 12.74 7.91
N SER A 123 -0.39 13.70 7.07
CA SER A 123 -0.31 13.61 5.62
C SER A 123 1.14 13.64 5.15
N GLU A 124 1.95 14.53 5.72
CA GLU A 124 3.38 14.65 5.41
C GLU A 124 4.14 13.40 5.88
N LEU A 125 3.91 12.95 7.11
CA LEU A 125 4.54 11.74 7.63
C LEU A 125 4.24 10.52 6.76
N LYS A 126 2.97 10.34 6.36
CA LYS A 126 2.56 9.27 5.45
C LYS A 126 3.23 9.42 4.08
N SER A 127 3.26 10.62 3.51
CA SER A 127 3.89 10.89 2.20
C SER A 127 5.38 10.53 2.20
N ILE A 128 6.13 10.95 3.22
CA ILE A 128 7.56 10.66 3.33
C ILE A 128 7.78 9.14 3.56
N ALA A 129 6.95 8.49 4.37
CA ALA A 129 7.02 7.05 4.57
C ALA A 129 6.75 6.26 3.27
N VAL A 130 5.75 6.68 2.48
CA VAL A 130 5.43 6.12 1.16
C VAL A 130 6.61 6.27 0.20
N ARG A 131 7.20 7.48 0.08
CA ARG A 131 8.39 7.69 -0.77
C ARG A 131 9.55 6.79 -0.35
N LYS A 132 9.79 6.65 0.96
CA LYS A 132 10.87 5.79 1.48
C LYS A 132 10.63 4.31 1.15
N LEU A 133 9.40 3.81 1.30
CA LEU A 133 9.02 2.45 0.93
C LEU A 133 9.27 2.17 -0.55
N VAL A 134 8.81 3.06 -1.44
CA VAL A 134 9.03 2.95 -2.89
C VAL A 134 10.53 2.97 -3.23
N ASN A 135 11.31 3.81 -2.56
CA ASN A 135 12.76 3.87 -2.76
C ASN A 135 13.50 2.63 -2.23
N GLN A 136 12.85 1.83 -1.38
CA GLN A 136 13.35 0.53 -0.93
C GLN A 136 12.73 -0.66 -1.69
N ASN A 137 12.19 -0.39 -2.88
CA ASN A 137 11.58 -1.39 -3.76
C ASN A 137 10.34 -2.07 -3.17
N GLU A 138 9.65 -1.42 -2.23
CA GLU A 138 8.30 -1.81 -1.90
C GLU A 138 7.36 -1.32 -3.00
N VAL A 139 6.64 -2.25 -3.62
CA VAL A 139 5.70 -1.96 -4.70
C VAL A 139 4.28 -2.35 -4.36
N CYS A 140 4.06 -3.10 -3.27
CA CYS A 140 2.78 -3.70 -2.92
C CYS A 140 2.28 -3.17 -1.57
N MET A 141 0.99 -2.82 -1.50
CA MET A 141 0.28 -2.29 -0.34
C MET A 141 0.99 -1.08 0.29
N ILE A 142 1.58 -0.20 -0.52
CA ILE A 142 2.55 0.82 -0.07
C ILE A 142 1.92 1.77 0.95
N GLU A 143 0.77 2.36 0.61
CA GLU A 143 0.06 3.28 1.51
C GLU A 143 -0.42 2.59 2.80
N PHE A 144 -0.87 1.34 2.69
CA PHE A 144 -1.39 0.58 3.82
C PHE A 144 -0.28 0.19 4.79
N ILE A 145 0.87 -0.26 4.26
CA ILE A 145 2.07 -0.54 5.06
C ILE A 145 2.53 0.75 5.74
N ALA A 146 2.64 1.87 5.01
CA ALA A 146 3.05 3.15 5.60
C ALA A 146 2.17 3.54 6.78
N GLU A 147 0.85 3.48 6.61
CA GLU A 147 -0.12 3.81 7.65
C GLU A 147 -0.04 2.87 8.85
N ASN A 148 0.07 1.55 8.62
CA ASN A 148 0.21 0.59 9.70
C ASN A 148 1.49 0.81 10.50
N LEU A 149 2.63 1.09 9.85
CA LEU A 149 3.88 1.36 10.55
C LEU A 149 3.78 2.59 11.46
N ILE A 150 3.07 3.64 11.01
CA ILE A 150 2.81 4.82 11.83
C ILE A 150 1.94 4.46 13.04
N VAL A 151 0.82 3.77 12.80
CA VAL A 151 -0.13 3.36 13.84
C VAL A 151 0.52 2.43 14.86
N GLU A 152 1.33 1.47 14.43
CA GLU A 152 2.09 0.55 15.29
C GLU A 152 3.08 1.30 16.19
N GLU A 153 3.81 2.28 15.64
CA GLU A 153 4.75 3.08 16.42
C GLU A 153 4.01 3.96 17.46
N ILE A 154 2.86 4.54 17.11
CA ILE A 154 2.00 5.25 18.07
C ILE A 154 1.51 4.30 19.17
N ALA A 155 0.99 3.12 18.79
CA ALA A 155 0.50 2.12 19.75
C ALA A 155 1.60 1.69 20.74
N LYS A 156 2.81 1.46 20.24
CA LYS A 156 3.99 1.15 21.04
C LYS A 156 4.35 2.26 22.02
N ARG A 157 4.23 3.53 21.61
CA ARG A 157 4.47 4.70 22.47
C ARG A 157 3.39 4.85 23.55
N ILE A 158 2.13 4.58 23.22
CA ILE A 158 1.03 4.52 24.21
C ILE A 158 1.35 3.50 25.31
N GLN A 159 1.71 2.27 24.92
CA GLN A 159 1.97 1.17 25.87
C GLN A 159 3.17 1.42 26.80
N LYS A 160 4.21 2.11 26.31
CA LYS A 160 5.34 2.54 27.16
C LYS A 160 4.91 3.61 28.15
N THR A 161 4.12 4.56 27.69
CA THR A 161 3.69 5.70 28.50
C THR A 161 2.72 5.30 29.61
N SER A 162 1.84 4.33 29.37
CA SER A 162 0.96 3.77 30.41
C SER A 162 1.72 3.09 31.56
N LYS A 163 3.02 2.78 31.36
CA LYS A 163 3.90 2.23 32.40
C LYS A 163 4.74 3.29 33.13
N ASP A 164 5.05 4.40 32.45
CA ASP A 164 6.04 5.39 32.89
C ASP A 164 5.46 6.79 33.24
N THR A 165 4.13 6.96 33.29
CA THR A 165 3.40 8.21 33.67
C THR A 165 3.77 9.50 32.91
N LYS A 166 4.61 9.44 31.87
CA LYS A 166 5.03 10.61 31.06
C LYS A 166 3.95 11.04 30.05
N LEU A 167 4.14 12.20 29.41
CA LEU A 167 3.35 12.56 28.22
C LEU A 167 3.80 11.70 27.03
N ILE A 168 2.87 11.28 26.18
CA ILE A 168 3.23 10.58 24.93
C ILE A 168 3.92 11.60 24.01
N VAL A 169 5.22 11.43 23.79
CA VAL A 169 5.97 12.27 22.85
C VAL A 169 5.71 11.78 21.43
N LEU A 170 5.00 12.59 20.65
CA LEU A 170 4.72 12.38 19.23
C LEU A 170 5.32 13.54 18.43
N ASP A 171 6.62 13.78 18.60
CA ASP A 171 7.33 14.76 17.80
C ASP A 171 7.54 14.23 16.36
N PRO A 172 7.39 15.06 15.32
CA PRO A 172 7.47 14.63 13.93
C PRO A 172 8.79 13.92 13.57
N LEU A 173 9.92 14.43 14.08
CA LEU A 173 11.25 13.92 13.74
C LEU A 173 11.49 12.54 14.35
N SER A 174 11.16 12.32 15.62
CA SER A 174 11.36 11.00 16.22
C SER A 174 10.37 9.98 15.67
N MET A 175 9.13 10.39 15.33
CA MET A 175 8.20 9.53 14.59
C MET A 175 8.81 9.11 13.26
N TYR A 176 9.28 10.07 12.46
CA TYR A 176 9.93 9.81 11.18
C TYR A 176 11.15 8.89 11.32
N ASN A 177 12.02 9.14 12.30
CA ASN A 177 13.22 8.34 12.53
C ASN A 177 12.87 6.89 12.89
N ALA A 178 11.88 6.68 13.76
CA ALA A 178 11.42 5.35 14.13
C ALA A 178 10.83 4.59 12.93
N ILE A 179 9.95 5.25 12.15
CA ILE A 179 9.35 4.68 10.95
C ILE A 179 10.41 4.41 9.89
N SER A 180 11.38 5.31 9.70
CA SER A 180 12.49 5.14 8.76
C SER A 180 13.36 3.94 9.09
N ALA A 181 13.71 3.77 10.37
CA ALA A 181 14.49 2.63 10.84
C ALA A 181 13.70 1.32 10.73
N ARG A 182 12.38 1.38 10.86
CA ARG A 182 11.49 0.24 10.65
C ARG A 182 11.42 -0.16 9.17
N ILE A 183 11.19 0.82 8.28
CA ILE A 183 11.17 0.63 6.81
C ILE A 183 12.47 -0.05 6.33
N ALA A 184 13.63 0.45 6.77
CA ALA A 184 14.94 -0.11 6.41
C ALA A 184 15.14 -1.60 6.78
N ARG A 185 14.36 -2.14 7.71
CA ARG A 185 14.43 -3.54 8.14
C ARG A 185 13.42 -4.44 7.43
N LEU A 186 12.38 -3.88 6.82
CA LEU A 186 11.32 -4.64 6.13
C LEU A 186 11.84 -5.64 5.10
N PRO A 187 12.88 -5.35 4.28
CA PRO A 187 13.37 -6.33 3.32
C PRO A 187 13.89 -7.63 3.97
N LYS A 188 14.29 -7.58 5.25
CA LYS A 188 14.81 -8.73 6.01
C LYS A 188 13.71 -9.48 6.77
N GLU A 189 12.51 -8.91 6.84
CA GLU A 189 11.42 -9.49 7.61
C GLU A 189 10.73 -10.60 6.84
N ARG A 190 10.44 -11.69 7.54
CA ARG A 190 9.72 -12.83 6.98
C ARG A 190 8.27 -12.79 7.46
N GLY A 191 7.34 -12.98 6.54
CA GLY A 191 5.92 -13.09 6.83
C GLY A 191 5.09 -11.90 6.34
N PRO A 192 3.75 -12.04 6.40
CA PRO A 192 2.83 -11.03 5.91
C PRO A 192 2.84 -9.79 6.80
N LEU A 193 2.80 -8.62 6.17
CA LEU A 193 2.61 -7.32 6.83
C LEU A 193 1.15 -6.84 6.75
N VAL A 194 0.37 -7.49 5.90
CA VAL A 194 -1.00 -7.12 5.58
C VAL A 194 -1.88 -8.35 5.70
N TYR A 195 -2.90 -8.24 6.52
CA TYR A 195 -3.93 -9.26 6.66
C TYR A 195 -5.23 -8.72 6.09
N LEU A 196 -5.71 -9.31 4.99
CA LEU A 196 -6.93 -8.89 4.33
C LEU A 196 -8.07 -9.84 4.68
N ASN A 197 -9.12 -9.31 5.30
CA ASN A 197 -10.40 -10.00 5.39
C ASN A 197 -11.16 -9.73 4.09
N ILE A 198 -11.06 -10.63 3.12
CA ILE A 198 -11.90 -10.57 1.92
C ILE A 198 -13.25 -11.19 2.32
N LYS A 199 -14.25 -10.35 2.58
CA LYS A 199 -15.63 -10.84 2.70
C LYS A 199 -16.07 -11.35 1.33
N PRO A 200 -16.62 -12.58 1.20
CA PRO A 200 -17.10 -13.12 -0.08
C PRO A 200 -18.23 -12.31 -0.76
N SER A 201 -18.74 -11.25 -0.13
CA SER A 201 -20.00 -10.61 -0.52
C SER A 201 -19.81 -9.43 -1.49
N VAL A 202 -19.45 -9.67 -2.75
CA VAL A 202 -19.70 -8.70 -3.86
C VAL A 202 -20.04 -9.36 -5.21
N PHE A 203 -20.02 -10.70 -5.34
CA PHE A 203 -20.45 -11.37 -6.57
C PHE A 203 -21.41 -12.52 -6.26
N GLN A 204 -22.60 -12.17 -5.77
CA GLN A 204 -23.81 -12.98 -5.89
C GLN A 204 -24.75 -12.27 -6.85
#